data_AF-A0A7V2EVI0-F1
#
_entry.id   AF-A0A7V2EVI0-F1
#
_cell.length_a   1.000
_cell.length_b   1.000
_cell.length_c   1.000
_cell.angle_alpha   90.00
_cell.angle_beta   90.00
_cell.angle_gamma   90.00
#
_symmetry.space_group_name_H-M   'P 1'
#
loop_
_entity.id
_entity.type
_entity.pdbx_description
1 polymer ?
#
loop_
_entity_poly.entity_id
_entity_poly.type
_entity_poly.pdbx_seq_one_letter_code
_entity_poly.pdbx_strand_id
1 'polypeptide(L)'
;MLDALQVGLKAWLWPGISAILSVVVTYAIYRGALAAFRHFSESRAVLRLFVDAAAGALGAVFPLLALTGTLASAPPDLPLITGIHHTATLLLVLAITWATVRLTSAIGEVIVALNPVLEGEWKRARKVETQTRFLVRALKILIVIIGLGAALM
;
A
#
# COMPACT_ATOMS: atom_id res chain seq x y z
N MET A 1 -25.77 29.65 9.84
CA MET A 1 -24.71 28.64 10.06
C MET A 1 -25.22 27.21 9.87
N LEU A 2 -26.42 26.88 10.38
CA LEU A 2 -27.05 25.56 10.21
C LEU A 2 -27.51 25.29 8.76
N ASP A 3 -28.07 26.28 8.06
CA ASP A 3 -28.55 26.09 6.67
C ASP A 3 -27.41 25.80 5.67
N ALA A 4 -26.26 26.46 5.83
CA ALA A 4 -25.07 26.21 5.02
C ALA A 4 -24.51 24.80 5.22
N LEU A 5 -24.56 24.28 6.46
CA LEU A 5 -24.21 22.90 6.79
C LEU A 5 -25.18 21.90 6.15
N GLN A 6 -26.48 22.20 6.16
CA GLN A 6 -27.51 21.34 5.57
C GLN A 6 -27.41 21.24 4.05
N VAL A 7 -27.12 22.37 3.37
CA VAL A 7 -26.89 22.42 1.93
C VAL A 7 -25.61 21.67 1.56
N GLY A 8 -24.53 21.87 2.32
CA GLY A 8 -23.28 21.12 2.15
C GLY A 8 -23.49 19.61 2.34
N LEU A 9 -24.24 19.19 3.36
CA LEU A 9 -24.50 17.77 3.63
C LEU A 9 -25.32 17.13 2.50
N LYS A 10 -26.34 17.82 1.97
CA LYS A 10 -27.11 17.35 0.81
C LYS A 10 -26.26 17.22 -0.44
N ALA A 11 -25.36 18.17 -0.69
CA ALA A 11 -24.42 18.10 -1.81
C ALA A 11 -23.45 16.91 -1.67
N TRP A 12 -23.06 16.57 -0.44
CA TRP A 12 -22.17 15.46 -0.13
C TRP A 12 -22.83 14.08 -0.11
N LEU A 13 -24.17 13.97 -0.10
CA LEU A 13 -24.84 12.67 -0.02
C LEU A 13 -24.41 11.73 -1.15
N TRP A 14 -24.47 12.19 -2.40
CA TRP A 14 -24.17 11.34 -3.55
C TRP A 14 -22.66 11.04 -3.71
N PRO A 15 -21.77 12.05 -3.65
CA PRO A 15 -20.32 11.82 -3.72
C PRO A 15 -19.77 11.06 -2.51
N GLY A 16 -20.33 11.31 -1.32
CA GLY A 16 -19.92 10.62 -0.09
C GLY A 16 -20.30 9.14 -0.10
N ILE A 17 -21.53 8.82 -0.55
CA ILE A 17 -21.97 7.43 -0.69
C ILE A 17 -21.12 6.69 -1.74
N SER A 18 -20.84 7.30 -2.89
CA SER A 18 -20.03 6.65 -3.93
C SER A 18 -18.58 6.43 -3.48
N ALA A 19 -17.99 7.39 -2.76
CA ALA A 19 -16.66 7.27 -2.17
C ALA A 19 -16.58 6.12 -1.14
N ILE A 20 -17.54 6.06 -0.21
CA ILE A 20 -17.62 4.98 0.79
C ILE A 20 -17.81 3.63 0.10
N LEU A 21 -18.73 3.56 -0.86
CA LEU A 21 -19.04 2.32 -1.57
C LEU A 21 -17.84 1.83 -2.38
N SER A 22 -17.12 2.73 -3.04
CA SER A 22 -15.86 2.44 -3.75
C SER A 22 -14.81 1.82 -2.82
N VAL A 23 -14.56 2.44 -1.66
CA VAL A 23 -13.62 1.92 -0.66
C VAL A 23 -14.04 0.53 -0.16
N VAL A 24 -15.32 0.35 0.18
CA VAL A 24 -15.85 -0.92 0.68
C VAL A 24 -15.76 -2.02 -0.37
N VAL A 25 -16.17 -1.73 -1.61
CA VAL A 25 -16.14 -2.70 -2.71
C VAL A 25 -14.71 -3.08 -3.07
N THR A 26 -13.82 -2.10 -3.22
CA THR A 26 -12.40 -2.37 -3.52
C THR A 26 -11.74 -3.15 -2.39
N TYR A 27 -12.01 -2.81 -1.13
CA TYR A 27 -11.49 -3.56 0.01
C TYR A 27 -12.02 -5.01 0.05
N ALA A 28 -13.31 -5.20 -0.21
CA ALA A 28 -13.93 -6.52 -0.27
C ALA A 28 -13.35 -7.38 -1.40
N ILE A 29 -13.22 -6.81 -2.61
CA ILE A 29 -12.59 -7.47 -3.76
C ILE A 29 -11.15 -7.84 -3.43
N TYR A 30 -10.39 -6.91 -2.83
CA TYR A 30 -9.01 -7.15 -2.46
C TYR A 30 -8.86 -8.29 -1.44
N ARG A 31 -9.70 -8.30 -0.40
CA ARG A 31 -9.72 -9.37 0.61
C ARG A 31 -10.13 -10.71 -0.01
N GLY A 32 -11.11 -10.70 -0.92
CA GLY A 32 -11.53 -11.89 -1.66
C GLY A 32 -10.42 -12.45 -2.55
N ALA A 33 -9.77 -11.58 -3.33
CA ALA A 33 -8.63 -11.95 -4.17
C ALA A 33 -7.47 -12.51 -3.34
N LEU A 34 -7.15 -11.88 -2.21
CA LEU A 34 -6.10 -12.37 -1.31
C LEU A 34 -6.46 -13.72 -0.67
N ALA A 35 -7.71 -13.89 -0.25
CA ALA A 35 -8.19 -15.17 0.30
C ALA A 35 -8.14 -16.28 -0.75
N ALA A 36 -8.58 -16.00 -1.98
CA ALA A 36 -8.47 -16.93 -3.10
C ALA A 36 -7.00 -17.27 -3.39
N PHE A 37 -6.12 -16.27 -3.46
CA PHE A 37 -4.69 -16.48 -3.73
C PHE A 37 -4.03 -17.34 -2.65
N ARG A 38 -4.37 -17.12 -1.37
CA ARG A 38 -3.88 -17.96 -0.27
C ARG A 38 -4.45 -19.37 -0.30
N HIS A 39 -5.70 -19.52 -0.73
CA HIS A 39 -6.34 -20.82 -0.84
C HIS A 39 -5.78 -21.66 -1.99
N PHE A 40 -5.48 -21.06 -3.14
CA PHE A 40 -4.96 -21.78 -4.31
C PHE A 40 -3.43 -21.93 -4.33
N SER A 41 -2.69 -21.14 -3.55
CA SER A 41 -1.22 -21.14 -3.57
C SER A 41 -0.63 -22.07 -2.51
N GLU A 42 -0.83 -23.39 -2.68
CA GLU A 42 -0.26 -24.41 -1.79
C GLU A 42 1.22 -24.74 -2.09
N SER A 43 1.82 -24.30 -3.21
CA SER A 43 3.04 -24.96 -3.72
C SER A 43 4.35 -24.14 -3.76
N ARG A 44 4.39 -22.82 -3.48
CA ARG A 44 5.65 -22.04 -3.58
C ARG A 44 5.85 -21.07 -2.42
N ALA A 45 6.63 -21.50 -1.42
CA ALA A 45 6.99 -20.72 -0.22
C ALA A 45 7.46 -19.29 -0.54
N VAL A 46 8.21 -19.12 -1.64
CA VAL A 46 8.73 -17.82 -2.10
C VAL A 46 7.61 -16.87 -2.51
N LEU A 47 6.67 -17.33 -3.35
CA LEU A 47 5.59 -16.47 -3.87
C LEU A 47 4.65 -16.03 -2.73
N ARG A 48 4.42 -16.93 -1.77
CA ARG A 48 3.61 -16.66 -0.59
C ARG A 48 4.25 -15.61 0.32
N LEU A 49 5.57 -15.65 0.52
CA LEU A 49 6.31 -14.63 1.28
C LEU A 49 6.11 -13.23 0.69
N PHE A 50 6.21 -13.11 -0.64
CA PHE A 50 5.98 -11.86 -1.35
C PHE A 50 4.54 -11.35 -1.19
N VAL A 51 3.57 -12.24 -1.44
CA VAL A 51 2.14 -11.89 -1.36
C VAL A 51 1.76 -11.50 0.07
N ASP A 52 2.20 -12.25 1.09
CA ASP A 52 1.86 -11.95 2.49
C ASP A 52 2.52 -10.66 2.98
N ALA A 53 3.75 -10.37 2.56
CA ALA A 53 4.42 -9.12 2.91
C ALA A 53 3.76 -7.90 2.24
N ALA A 54 3.33 -8.04 0.97
CA ALA A 54 2.65 -6.98 0.25
C ALA A 54 1.15 -6.86 0.63
N ALA A 55 0.56 -7.92 1.18
CA ALA A 55 -0.87 -8.04 1.42
C ALA A 55 -1.46 -6.93 2.31
N GLY A 56 -0.77 -6.60 3.40
CA GLY A 56 -1.23 -5.55 4.30
C GLY A 56 -1.21 -4.17 3.63
N ALA A 57 -0.15 -3.88 2.89
CA ALA A 57 0.07 -2.55 2.34
C ALA A 57 -0.70 -2.31 1.04
N LEU A 58 -0.74 -3.29 0.14
CA LEU A 58 -1.60 -3.23 -1.06
C LEU A 58 -3.09 -3.12 -0.68
N GLY A 59 -3.49 -3.71 0.45
CA GLY A 59 -4.84 -3.57 0.98
C GLY A 59 -5.22 -2.17 1.43
N ALA A 60 -4.24 -1.29 1.67
CA ALA A 60 -4.47 0.14 1.89
C ALA A 60 -4.38 0.94 0.59
N VAL A 61 -3.44 0.59 -0.30
CA VAL A 61 -3.22 1.28 -1.58
C VAL A 61 -4.43 1.20 -2.50
N PHE A 62 -5.00 0.01 -2.71
CA PHE A 62 -6.12 -0.15 -3.66
C PHE A 62 -7.38 0.64 -3.25
N PRO A 63 -7.85 0.59 -1.99
CA PRO A 63 -8.98 1.42 -1.57
C PRO A 63 -8.68 2.92 -1.64
N LEU A 64 -7.45 3.36 -1.33
CA LEU A 64 -7.08 4.77 -1.44
C LEU A 64 -7.00 5.23 -2.90
N LEU A 65 -6.54 4.38 -3.83
CA LEU A 65 -6.61 4.64 -5.26
C LEU A 65 -8.05 4.79 -5.74
N ALA A 66 -8.92 3.87 -5.31
CA ALA A 66 -10.33 3.91 -5.67
C ALA A 66 -11.02 5.15 -5.09
N LEU A 67 -10.71 5.51 -3.85
CA LEU A 67 -11.19 6.72 -3.18
C LEU A 67 -10.74 7.98 -3.94
N THR A 68 -9.44 8.16 -4.16
CA THR A 68 -8.89 9.33 -4.85
C THR A 68 -9.44 9.46 -6.28
N GLY A 69 -9.61 8.34 -6.99
CA GLY A 69 -10.26 8.31 -8.31
C GLY A 69 -11.72 8.74 -8.26
N THR A 70 -12.50 8.26 -7.28
CA THR A 70 -13.91 8.68 -7.13
C THR A 70 -14.08 10.11 -6.66
N LEU A 71 -13.14 10.62 -5.85
CA LEU A 71 -13.15 12.02 -5.45
C LEU A 71 -12.82 12.91 -6.65
N ALA A 72 -11.95 12.48 -7.57
CA ALA A 72 -11.59 13.24 -8.77
C ALA A 72 -12.75 13.48 -9.74
N SER A 73 -13.80 12.66 -9.68
CA SER A 73 -15.02 12.86 -10.45
C SER A 73 -16.09 13.68 -9.71
N ALA A 74 -15.84 14.10 -8.46
CA ALA A 74 -16.77 14.90 -7.68
C ALA A 74 -16.77 16.38 -8.14
N PRO A 75 -17.93 17.07 -8.07
CA PRO A 75 -18.01 18.49 -8.43
C PRO A 75 -17.06 19.38 -7.61
N PRO A 76 -16.34 20.34 -8.23
CA PRO A 76 -15.38 21.20 -7.54
C PRO A 76 -16.03 22.18 -6.55
N ASP A 77 -17.35 22.39 -6.65
CA ASP A 77 -18.11 23.33 -5.81
C ASP A 77 -18.44 22.76 -4.41
N LEU A 78 -17.98 21.54 -4.10
CA LEU A 78 -18.21 20.90 -2.81
C LEU A 78 -17.40 21.59 -1.70
N PRO A 79 -18.02 21.95 -0.57
CA PRO A 79 -17.28 22.52 0.55
C PRO A 79 -16.26 21.50 1.07
N LEU A 80 -15.04 21.96 1.38
CA LEU A 80 -13.91 21.18 1.88
C LEU A 80 -13.32 20.13 0.92
N ILE A 81 -13.81 20.04 -0.32
CA ILE A 81 -13.38 19.02 -1.30
C ILE A 81 -11.87 19.07 -1.54
N THR A 82 -11.28 20.26 -1.69
CA THR A 82 -9.85 20.46 -1.88
C THR A 82 -9.01 19.89 -0.73
N GLY A 83 -9.46 20.07 0.52
CA GLY A 83 -8.76 19.54 1.69
C GLY A 83 -8.85 18.01 1.79
N ILE A 84 -10.01 17.45 1.44
CA ILE A 84 -10.23 15.99 1.42
C ILE A 84 -9.41 15.35 0.30
N HIS A 85 -9.35 15.96 -0.88
CA HIS A 85 -8.48 15.53 -1.98
C HIS A 85 -7.02 15.50 -1.57
N HIS A 86 -6.52 16.60 -1.01
CA HIS A 86 -5.13 16.68 -0.59
C HIS A 86 -4.83 15.60 0.45
N THR A 87 -5.67 15.44 1.47
CA THR A 87 -5.51 14.41 2.51
C THR A 87 -5.55 13.00 1.93
N ALA A 88 -6.46 12.71 0.99
CA ALA A 88 -6.56 11.40 0.34
C ALA A 88 -5.32 11.08 -0.50
N THR A 89 -4.80 12.07 -1.25
CA THR A 89 -3.55 11.93 -2.01
C THR A 89 -2.35 11.72 -1.08
N LEU A 90 -2.27 12.46 0.03
CA LEU A 90 -1.22 12.25 1.04
C LEU A 90 -1.25 10.84 1.62
N LEU A 91 -2.44 10.36 2.02
CA LEU A 91 -2.60 9.00 2.53
C LEU A 91 -2.22 7.95 1.48
N LEU A 92 -2.56 8.18 0.21
CA LEU A 92 -2.19 7.31 -0.89
C LEU A 92 -0.67 7.23 -1.07
N VAL A 93 0.03 8.37 -1.07
CA VAL A 93 1.50 8.41 -1.16
C VAL A 93 2.15 7.67 0.01
N LEU A 94 1.65 7.87 1.23
CA LEU A 94 2.14 7.16 2.42
C LEU A 94 1.89 5.65 2.32
N ALA A 95 0.72 5.23 1.83
CA ALA A 95 0.38 3.82 1.64
C ALA A 95 1.29 3.15 0.58
N ILE A 96 1.55 3.83 -0.54
CA ILE A 96 2.46 3.35 -1.60
C ILE A 96 3.89 3.23 -1.06
N THR A 97 4.35 4.23 -0.30
CA THR A 97 5.66 4.21 0.34
C THR A 97 5.78 3.02 1.28
N TRP A 98 4.78 2.82 2.13
CA TRP A 98 4.71 1.68 3.05
C TRP A 98 4.72 0.33 2.32
N ALA A 99 3.97 0.20 1.22
CA ALA A 99 3.97 -0.99 0.38
C ALA A 99 5.34 -1.30 -0.22
N THR A 100 6.02 -0.27 -0.73
CA THR A 100 7.35 -0.40 -1.33
C THR A 100 8.39 -0.85 -0.30
N VAL A 101 8.35 -0.30 0.91
CA VAL A 101 9.21 -0.71 2.04
C VAL A 101 8.97 -2.17 2.43
N ARG A 102 7.70 -2.60 2.49
CA ARG A 102 7.33 -4.00 2.80
C ARG A 102 7.80 -4.96 1.72
N LEU A 103 7.58 -4.63 0.46
CA LEU A 103 8.02 -5.44 -0.69
C LEU A 103 9.55 -5.58 -0.72
N THR A 104 10.27 -4.50 -0.45
CA THR A 104 11.74 -4.51 -0.36
C THR A 104 12.25 -5.44 0.74
N SER A 105 11.55 -5.48 1.88
CA SER A 105 11.89 -6.40 2.98
C SER A 105 11.65 -7.85 2.58
N ALA A 106 10.54 -8.14 1.90
CA ALA A 106 10.22 -9.48 1.40
C ALA A 106 11.25 -9.99 0.39
N ILE A 107 11.70 -9.12 -0.53
CA ILE A 107 12.78 -9.44 -1.48
C ILE A 107 14.04 -9.85 -0.73
N GLY A 108 14.41 -9.10 0.31
CA GLY A 108 15.56 -9.41 1.16
C GLY A 108 15.47 -10.79 1.81
N GLU A 109 14.31 -11.10 2.39
CA GLU A 109 14.05 -12.39 3.04
C GLU A 109 14.12 -13.55 2.03
N VAL A 110 13.57 -13.35 0.82
CA VAL A 110 13.65 -14.36 -0.24
C VAL A 110 15.07 -14.58 -0.72
N ILE A 111 15.88 -13.52 -0.91
CA ILE A 111 17.28 -13.68 -1.31
C ILE A 111 18.06 -14.49 -0.27
N VAL A 112 17.82 -14.25 1.02
CA VAL A 112 18.44 -15.03 2.10
C VAL A 112 17.94 -16.47 2.08
N ALA A 113 16.63 -16.69 1.92
CA ALA A 113 16.05 -18.03 1.88
C ALA A 113 16.53 -18.88 0.69
N LEU A 114 16.80 -18.25 -0.47
CA LEU A 114 17.34 -18.92 -1.65
C LEU A 114 18.85 -19.23 -1.55
N ASN A 115 19.54 -18.69 -0.55
CA ASN A 115 20.97 -18.92 -0.33
C ASN A 115 21.23 -19.53 1.07
N PRO A 116 20.72 -20.75 1.36
CA PRO A 116 20.89 -21.38 2.66
C PRO A 116 22.35 -21.72 2.95
N VAL A 117 22.68 -21.80 4.24
CA VAL A 117 24.02 -22.21 4.71
C VAL A 117 24.18 -23.71 4.42
N LEU A 118 24.96 -24.04 3.40
CA LEU A 118 25.38 -25.42 3.10
C LEU A 118 26.69 -25.74 3.82
N GLU A 119 26.89 -27.00 4.20
CA GLU A 119 28.14 -27.47 4.81
C GLU A 119 29.33 -27.14 3.90
N GLY A 120 30.37 -26.51 4.47
CA GLY A 120 31.56 -26.04 3.73
C GLY A 120 31.45 -24.63 3.12
N GLU A 121 30.25 -24.09 2.89
CA GLU A 121 30.01 -22.81 2.20
C GLU A 121 29.53 -21.66 3.13
N TRP A 122 29.60 -21.87 4.44
CA TRP A 122 29.25 -20.92 5.50
C TRP A 122 29.74 -19.46 5.30
N LYS A 123 30.97 -19.25 4.80
CA LYS A 123 31.50 -17.91 4.53
C LYS A 123 30.72 -17.20 3.41
N ARG A 124 30.32 -17.93 2.37
CA ARG A 124 29.56 -17.40 1.23
C ARG A 124 28.15 -17.02 1.65
N ALA A 125 27.45 -17.91 2.36
CA ALA A 125 26.09 -17.68 2.83
C ALA A 125 26.01 -16.44 3.76
N ARG A 126 26.96 -16.30 4.70
CA ARG A 126 26.99 -15.14 5.61
C ARG A 126 27.32 -13.82 4.92
N LYS A 127 28.17 -13.86 3.88
CA LYS A 127 28.45 -12.68 3.04
C LYS A 127 27.19 -12.22 2.30
N VAL A 128 26.45 -13.15 1.69
CA VAL A 128 25.18 -12.82 0.99
C VAL A 128 24.16 -12.24 1.98
N GLU A 129 23.99 -12.86 3.14
CA GLU A 129 23.05 -12.37 4.15
C GLU A 129 23.36 -10.94 4.60
N THR A 130 24.63 -10.66 4.94
CA THR A 130 25.05 -9.34 5.40
C THR A 130 24.92 -8.28 4.31
N GLN A 131 25.31 -8.59 3.07
CA GLN A 131 25.15 -7.69 1.93
C GLN A 131 23.68 -7.38 1.63
N THR A 132 22.82 -8.40 1.63
CA THR A 132 21.38 -8.23 1.42
C THR A 132 20.74 -7.39 2.53
N ARG A 133 21.05 -7.67 3.81
CA ARG A 133 20.52 -6.87 4.93
C ARG A 133 20.97 -5.42 4.87
N PHE A 134 22.24 -5.17 4.51
CA PHE A 134 22.76 -3.82 4.33
C PHE A 134 22.04 -3.09 3.19
N LEU A 135 21.95 -3.72 2.02
CA LEU A 135 21.30 -3.14 0.85
C LEU A 135 19.82 -2.86 1.09
N VAL A 136 19.08 -3.80 1.68
CA VAL A 136 17.67 -3.62 2.05
C VAL A 136 17.49 -2.48 3.05
N ARG A 137 18.39 -2.33 4.02
CA ARG A 137 18.32 -1.23 4.98
C ARG A 137 18.56 0.13 4.29
N ALA A 138 19.56 0.23 3.44
CA ALA A 138 19.85 1.45 2.68
C ALA A 138 18.68 1.81 1.74
N LEU A 139 18.16 0.83 1.00
CA LEU A 139 17.05 1.04 0.08
C LEU A 139 15.77 1.48 0.79
N LYS A 140 15.46 0.90 1.96
CA LYS A 140 14.32 1.35 2.78
C LYS A 140 14.43 2.82 3.19
N ILE A 141 15.63 3.27 3.60
CA ILE A 141 15.86 4.68 3.96
C ILE A 141 15.61 5.58 2.75
N LEU A 142 16.15 5.20 1.59
CA LEU A 142 15.96 5.96 0.35
C LEU A 142 14.47 6.03 -0.05
N ILE A 143 13.75 4.91 0.00
CA ILE A 143 12.31 4.86 -0.29
C ILE A 143 11.54 5.80 0.63
N VAL A 144 11.86 5.80 1.93
CA VAL A 144 11.18 6.68 2.91
C VAL A 144 11.46 8.15 2.62
N ILE A 145 12.70 8.51 2.28
CA ILE A 145 13.05 9.90 1.93
C ILE A 145 12.27 10.36 0.68
N ILE A 146 12.26 9.53 -0.36
CA ILE A 146 11.53 9.82 -1.61
C ILE A 146 10.02 9.93 -1.33
N GLY A 147 9.47 8.98 -0.58
CA GLY A 147 8.05 8.95 -0.23
C GLY A 147 7.61 10.14 0.61
N LEU A 148 8.43 10.55 1.59
CA LEU A 148 8.17 11.74 2.39
C LEU A 148 8.30 13.01 1.55
N GLY A 149 9.28 13.08 0.65
CA GLY A 149 9.41 14.17 -0.31
C GLY A 149 8.18 14.30 -1.21
N ALA A 150 7.70 13.18 -1.75
CA ALA A 150 6.49 13.15 -2.56
C ALA A 150 5.23 13.53 -1.77
N ALA A 151 5.17 13.26 -0.46
CA ALA A 151 4.07 13.67 0.40
C ALA A 151 4.13 15.16 0.79
N LEU A 152 5.24 15.84 0.58
CA LEU A 152 5.38 17.27 0.89
C LEU A 152 5.17 18.19 -0.33
N MET A 153 5.08 17.62 -1.54
CA MET A 153 4.81 18.33 -2.79
C MET A 153 3.30 18.44 -3.05
#